data_AF-A0A0Q5HMG3-F1
#
_entry.id   AF-A0A0Q5HMG3-F1
#
_cell.length_a   1.000
_cell.length_b   1.000
_cell.length_c   1.000
_cell.angle_alpha   90.00
_cell.angle_beta   90.00
_cell.angle_gamma   90.00
#
_symmetry.space_group_name_H-M   'P 1'
#
loop_
_entity.id
_entity.type
_entity.pdbx_description
1 polymer ?
#
loop_
_entity_poly.entity_id
_entity_poly.type
_entity_poly.pdbx_seq_one_letter_code
_entity_poly.pdbx_strand_id
1 'polypeptide(L)'
;MKRHLILLAAVLAPFAVQAHDYPTSDRVEYVLECMQKHEGKYEYLYKCSCVIDHIAKHMTYDEYVVMATALRNQTLAGERGALFRDPTPVKDMAGKYRTLQASANKACQVPQR
;
A
#
# COMPACT_ATOMS: atom_id res chain seq x y z
N MET A 1 16.55 59.26 -9.86
CA MET A 1 16.66 58.19 -10.88
C MET A 1 16.89 56.86 -10.17
N LYS A 2 16.24 55.79 -10.66
CA LYS A 2 16.31 54.36 -10.25
C LYS A 2 15.21 53.90 -9.27
N ARG A 3 14.09 53.51 -9.89
CA ARG A 3 13.04 52.62 -9.41
C ARG A 3 13.66 51.28 -9.00
N HIS A 4 13.66 50.95 -7.71
CA HIS A 4 13.88 49.58 -7.26
C HIS A 4 12.52 48.89 -7.15
N LEU A 5 12.06 48.37 -8.29
CA LEU A 5 10.92 47.47 -8.36
C LEU A 5 11.43 46.07 -7.95
N ILE A 6 11.38 45.76 -6.66
CA ILE A 6 11.69 44.41 -6.16
C ILE A 6 10.43 43.57 -6.41
N LEU A 7 10.48 42.76 -7.46
CA LEU A 7 9.49 41.72 -7.77
C LEU A 7 9.53 40.66 -6.66
N LEU A 8 8.52 40.64 -5.78
CA LEU A 8 8.17 39.47 -4.99
C LEU A 8 7.62 38.41 -5.95
N ALA A 9 8.50 37.54 -6.47
CA ALA A 9 8.07 36.30 -7.09
C ALA A 9 7.64 35.33 -5.98
N ALA A 10 6.35 35.31 -5.68
CA ALA A 10 5.76 34.29 -4.83
C ALA A 10 5.90 32.92 -5.52
N VAL A 11 6.81 32.09 -5.00
CA VAL A 11 6.96 30.69 -5.43
C VAL A 11 5.71 29.94 -4.98
N LEU A 12 4.76 29.75 -5.90
CA LEU A 12 3.68 28.78 -5.76
C LEU A 12 4.30 27.38 -5.94
N ALA A 13 4.96 26.86 -4.91
CA ALA A 13 5.28 25.45 -4.85
C ALA A 13 3.96 24.68 -4.64
N PRO A 14 3.59 23.73 -5.51
CA PRO A 14 2.45 22.87 -5.23
C PRO A 14 2.75 22.12 -3.93
N PHE A 15 1.85 22.21 -2.96
CA PHE A 15 1.84 21.32 -1.81
C PHE A 15 1.64 19.91 -2.37
N ALA A 16 2.72 19.15 -2.51
CA ALA A 16 2.64 17.74 -2.84
C ALA A 16 1.85 17.08 -1.71
N VAL A 17 0.60 16.72 -1.99
CA VAL A 17 -0.17 15.81 -1.14
C VAL A 17 0.67 14.56 -1.02
N GLN A 18 1.11 14.22 0.20
CA GLN A 18 1.80 12.96 0.48
C GLN A 18 0.79 11.81 0.46
N ALA A 19 0.10 11.62 -0.66
CA ALA A 19 -0.41 10.31 -1.01
C ALA A 19 0.77 9.56 -1.61
N HIS A 20 1.10 8.37 -1.09
CA HIS A 20 2.09 7.57 -1.77
C HIS A 20 1.49 7.13 -3.12
N ASP A 21 2.13 7.56 -4.20
CA ASP A 21 1.69 7.23 -5.55
C ASP A 21 2.05 5.78 -5.87
N TYR A 22 1.08 4.89 -5.68
CA TYR A 22 1.20 3.50 -6.14
C TYR A 22 0.82 3.46 -7.63
N PRO A 23 1.57 2.72 -8.46
CA PRO A 23 1.21 2.51 -9.86
C PRO A 23 -0.23 2.02 -10.01
N THR A 24 -0.93 2.50 -11.04
CA THR A 24 -2.32 2.09 -11.31
C THR A 24 -2.44 0.59 -11.48
N SER A 25 -1.46 -0.06 -12.13
CA SER A 25 -1.39 -1.52 -12.28
C SER A 25 -1.50 -2.23 -10.94
N ASP A 26 -0.75 -1.77 -9.95
CA ASP A 26 -0.61 -2.43 -8.66
C ASP A 26 -1.84 -2.23 -7.78
N ARG A 27 -2.47 -1.05 -7.89
CA ARG A 27 -3.78 -0.79 -7.28
C ARG A 27 -4.83 -1.73 -7.86
N VAL A 28 -4.86 -1.89 -9.18
CA VAL A 28 -5.80 -2.77 -9.87
C VAL A 28 -5.55 -4.23 -9.49
N GLU A 29 -4.29 -4.69 -9.51
CA GLU A 29 -3.92 -6.04 -9.13
C GLU A 29 -4.33 -6.35 -7.69
N TYR A 30 -4.06 -5.45 -6.74
CA TYR A 30 -4.50 -5.59 -5.35
C TYR A 30 -6.02 -5.77 -5.26
N VAL A 31 -6.79 -4.92 -5.95
CA VAL A 31 -8.24 -4.96 -5.93
C VAL A 31 -8.76 -6.27 -6.50
N LEU A 32 -8.19 -6.75 -7.60
CA LEU A 32 -8.55 -8.04 -8.21
C LEU A 32 -8.24 -9.22 -7.29
N GLU A 33 -7.07 -9.26 -6.65
CA GLU A 33 -6.72 -10.30 -5.68
C GLU A 33 -7.64 -10.30 -4.46
N CYS A 34 -7.94 -9.12 -3.93
CA CYS A 34 -8.87 -8.95 -2.81
C CYS A 34 -10.27 -9.44 -3.18
N MET A 35 -10.79 -9.06 -4.35
CA MET A 35 -12.08 -9.55 -4.84
C MET A 35 -12.10 -11.08 -4.99
N GLN A 36 -11.02 -11.70 -5.47
CA GLN A 36 -10.94 -13.16 -5.60
C GLN A 36 -11.06 -13.87 -4.25
N LYS A 37 -10.51 -13.30 -3.16
CA LYS A 37 -10.68 -13.82 -1.79
C LYS A 37 -12.13 -13.73 -1.28
N HIS A 38 -12.96 -12.95 -1.96
CA HIS A 38 -14.36 -12.69 -1.63
C HIS A 38 -15.32 -13.08 -2.76
N GLU A 39 -15.08 -14.24 -3.39
CA GLU A 39 -15.95 -14.85 -4.40
C GLU A 39 -16.12 -13.99 -5.68
N GLY A 40 -15.27 -12.99 -5.90
CA GLY A 40 -15.34 -12.11 -7.06
C GLY A 40 -16.54 -11.16 -7.07
N LYS A 41 -17.23 -10.97 -5.93
CA LYS A 41 -18.43 -10.13 -5.86
C LYS A 41 -18.08 -8.66 -6.12
N TYR A 42 -18.85 -8.00 -6.99
CA TYR A 42 -18.62 -6.61 -7.37
C TYR A 42 -18.69 -5.62 -6.20
N GLU A 43 -19.43 -5.94 -5.12
CA GLU A 43 -19.44 -5.13 -3.90
C GLU A 43 -18.05 -4.91 -3.30
N TYR A 44 -17.13 -5.86 -3.51
CA TYR A 44 -15.75 -5.77 -3.02
C TYR A 44 -14.88 -4.87 -3.89
N LEU A 45 -15.32 -4.45 -5.08
CA LEU A 45 -14.58 -3.47 -5.88
C LEU A 45 -14.33 -2.21 -5.05
N TYR A 46 -15.37 -1.63 -4.46
CA TYR A 46 -15.28 -0.41 -3.67
C TYR A 46 -14.57 -0.63 -2.34
N LYS A 47 -14.84 -1.77 -1.67
CA LYS A 47 -14.22 -2.08 -0.38
C LYS A 47 -12.72 -2.34 -0.52
N CYS A 48 -12.30 -3.16 -1.47
CA CYS A 48 -10.89 -3.44 -1.75
C CYS A 48 -10.15 -2.21 -2.26
N SER A 49 -10.79 -1.35 -3.05
CA SER A 49 -10.21 -0.06 -3.46
C SER A 49 -9.93 0.83 -2.24
N CYS A 50 -10.88 0.90 -1.30
CA CYS A 50 -10.67 1.60 -0.03
C CYS A 50 -9.48 1.03 0.76
N VAL A 51 -9.28 -0.30 0.76
CA VAL A 51 -8.18 -0.93 1.50
C VAL A 51 -6.82 -0.52 0.94
N ILE A 52 -6.61 -0.57 -0.38
CA ILE A 52 -5.33 -0.16 -0.97
C ILE A 52 -5.07 1.34 -0.80
N ASP A 53 -6.12 2.18 -0.84
CA ASP A 53 -6.01 3.60 -0.53
C ASP A 53 -5.64 3.84 0.94
N HIS A 54 -6.16 3.04 1.86
CA HIS A 54 -5.78 3.11 3.26
C HIS A 54 -4.33 2.68 3.48
N ILE A 55 -3.85 1.65 2.79
CA ILE A 55 -2.45 1.20 2.83
C ILE A 55 -1.53 2.31 2.30
N ALA A 56 -1.86 2.91 1.15
CA ALA A 56 -1.09 3.97 0.51
C ALA A 56 -1.03 5.29 1.32
N LYS A 57 -1.88 5.46 2.35
CA LYS A 57 -1.78 6.57 3.31
C LYS A 57 -0.77 6.34 4.44
N HIS A 58 -0.34 5.09 4.66
CA HIS A 58 0.46 4.70 5.82
C HIS A 58 1.83 4.10 5.44
N MET A 59 2.08 3.88 4.15
CA MET A 59 3.25 3.14 3.68
C MET A 59 3.65 3.60 2.28
N THR A 60 4.94 3.87 2.07
CA THR A 60 5.49 4.18 0.75
C THR A 60 5.32 3.00 -0.21
N TYR A 61 5.39 3.25 -1.52
CA TYR A 61 5.30 2.17 -2.50
C TYR A 61 6.43 1.14 -2.35
N ASP A 62 7.66 1.58 -2.10
CA ASP A 62 8.79 0.66 -1.91
C ASP A 62 8.62 -0.22 -0.68
N GLU A 63 8.16 0.34 0.44
CA GLU A 63 7.82 -0.43 1.64
C GLU A 63 6.68 -1.43 1.34
N TYR A 64 5.67 -1.01 0.59
CA TYR A 64 4.57 -1.89 0.18
C TYR A 64 5.08 -3.07 -0.64
N VAL A 65 5.89 -2.84 -1.66
CA VAL A 65 6.45 -3.91 -2.50
C VAL A 65 7.23 -4.89 -1.62
N VAL A 66 8.10 -4.39 -0.74
CA VAL A 66 8.92 -5.24 0.13
C VAL A 66 8.07 -6.02 1.14
N MET A 67 7.19 -5.37 1.89
CA MET A 67 6.44 -6.02 2.96
C MET A 67 5.29 -6.88 2.44
N ALA A 68 4.64 -6.50 1.33
CA ALA A 68 3.65 -7.35 0.67
C ALA A 68 4.30 -8.61 0.11
N THR A 69 5.50 -8.49 -0.49
CA THR A 69 6.27 -9.66 -0.94
C THR A 69 6.67 -10.54 0.24
N ALA A 70 7.13 -9.96 1.35
CA ALA A 70 7.48 -10.69 2.56
C ALA A 70 6.30 -11.50 3.11
N LEU A 71 5.09 -10.94 3.10
CA LEU A 71 3.88 -11.63 3.54
C LEU A 71 3.38 -12.68 2.53
N ARG A 72 3.34 -12.35 1.24
CA ARG A 72 2.82 -13.23 0.17
C ARG A 72 3.60 -14.55 0.10
N ASN A 73 4.90 -14.49 0.31
CA ASN A 73 5.78 -15.66 0.21
C ASN A 73 5.92 -16.44 1.53
N GLN A 74 5.21 -16.06 2.60
CA GLN A 74 5.19 -16.86 3.84
C GLN A 74 4.62 -18.27 3.64
N THR A 75 3.78 -18.47 2.61
CA THR A 75 3.20 -19.78 2.29
C THR A 75 3.96 -20.52 1.17
N LEU A 76 5.07 -19.95 0.68
CA LEU A 76 5.88 -20.58 -0.35
C LEU A 76 6.55 -21.85 0.22
N ALA A 77 6.43 -22.96 -0.51
CA ALA A 77 6.95 -24.25 -0.10
C ALA A 77 8.45 -24.42 -0.45
N GLY A 78 9.09 -25.37 0.23
CA GLY A 78 10.48 -25.77 -0.01
C GLY A 78 11.53 -24.78 0.50
N GLU A 79 12.79 -25.05 0.15
CA GLU A 79 13.96 -24.28 0.59
C GLU A 79 13.90 -22.80 0.18
N ARG A 80 13.34 -22.50 -1.00
CA ARG A 80 13.15 -21.11 -1.43
C ARG A 80 12.17 -20.35 -0.53
N GLY A 81 11.15 -21.04 -0.01
CA GLY A 81 10.21 -20.47 0.95
C GLY A 81 10.82 -20.25 2.33
N ALA A 82 11.81 -21.05 2.72
CA ALA A 82 12.54 -20.87 3.98
C ALA A 82 13.19 -19.47 4.07
N LEU A 83 13.65 -18.92 2.95
CA LEU A 83 14.20 -17.55 2.86
C LEU A 83 13.21 -16.46 3.29
N PHE A 84 11.90 -16.71 3.19
CA PHE A 84 10.86 -15.78 3.64
C PHE A 84 10.33 -16.13 5.04
N ARG A 85 10.26 -17.43 5.35
CA ARG A 85 9.68 -17.94 6.60
C ARG A 85 10.62 -17.94 7.79
N ASP A 86 11.94 -17.96 7.59
CA ASP A 86 12.89 -18.17 8.70
C ASP A 86 13.53 -16.88 9.22
N PRO A 87 14.03 -15.95 8.37
CA PRO A 87 14.71 -14.76 8.85
C PRO A 87 13.78 -13.83 9.63
N THR A 88 14.18 -13.46 10.86
CA THR A 88 13.41 -12.59 11.76
C THR A 88 13.01 -11.26 11.09
N PRO A 89 13.90 -10.53 10.39
CA PRO A 89 13.50 -9.27 9.75
C PRO A 89 12.38 -9.44 8.71
N VAL A 90 12.35 -10.58 7.99
CA VAL A 90 11.31 -10.85 6.98
C VAL A 90 9.99 -11.19 7.66
N LYS A 91 10.01 -11.96 8.75
CA LYS A 91 8.83 -12.19 9.60
C LYS A 91 8.25 -10.89 10.14
N ASP A 92 9.10 -9.98 10.60
CA ASP A 92 8.68 -8.70 11.17
C ASP A 92 8.02 -7.81 10.10
N MET A 93 8.59 -7.75 8.89
CA MET A 93 7.98 -7.05 7.75
C MET A 93 6.62 -7.65 7.38
N ALA A 94 6.52 -8.98 7.28
CA ALA A 94 5.26 -9.66 7.00
C ALA A 94 4.22 -9.39 8.11
N GLY A 95 4.63 -9.36 9.37
CA GLY A 95 3.80 -9.04 10.53
C GLY A 95 3.27 -7.61 10.48
N LYS A 96 4.14 -6.62 10.24
CA LYS A 96 3.74 -5.21 10.11
C LYS A 96 2.70 -5.01 9.02
N TYR A 97 2.93 -5.59 7.84
CA TYR A 97 1.99 -5.46 6.73
C TYR A 97 0.67 -6.21 6.97
N ARG A 98 0.71 -7.38 7.63
CA ARG A 98 -0.51 -8.10 8.05
C ARG A 98 -1.35 -7.25 9.01
N THR A 99 -0.72 -6.59 9.98
CA THR A 99 -1.41 -5.69 10.91
C THR A 99 -2.03 -4.49 10.19
N LEU A 100 -1.30 -3.87 9.26
CA LEU A 100 -1.83 -2.76 8.46
C LEU A 100 -3.01 -3.22 7.60
N GLN A 101 -2.91 -4.37 6.92
CA GLN A 101 -4.03 -4.93 6.15
C GLN A 101 -5.25 -5.21 7.02
N ALA A 102 -5.09 -5.78 8.21
CA ALA A 102 -6.20 -6.03 9.13
C ALA A 102 -6.89 -4.73 9.55
N SER A 103 -6.11 -3.68 9.85
CA SER A 103 -6.63 -2.34 10.16
C SER A 103 -7.39 -1.73 8.98
N ALA A 104 -6.81 -1.79 7.78
CA ALA A 104 -7.41 -1.25 6.56
C ALA A 104 -8.71 -1.98 6.20
N ASN A 105 -8.72 -3.32 6.29
CA ASN A 105 -9.91 -4.12 6.07
C ASN A 105 -11.03 -3.80 7.06
N LYS A 106 -10.70 -3.61 8.34
CA LYS A 106 -11.66 -3.17 9.35
C LYS A 106 -12.24 -1.78 9.00
N ALA A 107 -11.39 -0.82 8.63
CA ALA A 107 -11.82 0.52 8.25
C ALA A 107 -12.72 0.52 6.99
N CYS A 108 -12.45 -0.37 6.04
CA CYS A 108 -13.15 -0.48 4.76
C CYS A 108 -14.23 -1.57 4.72
N GLN A 109 -14.60 -2.14 5.88
CA GLN A 109 -15.69 -3.11 6.03
C GLN A 109 -15.51 -4.38 5.14
N VAL A 110 -14.26 -4.83 5.01
CA VAL A 110 -13.87 -6.11 4.40
C VAL A 110 -13.75 -7.16 5.52
N PRO A 111 -14.60 -8.20 5.55
CA PRO A 111 -14.50 -9.26 6.54
C PRO A 111 -13.15 -9.98 6.46
N GLN A 112 -12.47 -10.14 7.60
CA GLN A 112 -11.27 -11.00 7.65
C GLN A 112 -11.71 -12.46 7.58
N ARG A 113 -11.18 -13.20 6.61
CA ARG A 113 -11.36 -14.66 6.49
C ARG A 113 -10.10 -15.38 6.94
#